data_AF-A0A1Q5UC10-F1
#
_entry.id   AF-A0A1Q5UC10-F1
#
_cell.length_a   1.000
_cell.length_b   1.000
_cell.length_c   1.000
_cell.angle_alpha   90.00
_cell.angle_beta   90.00
_cell.angle_gamma   90.00
#
_symmetry.space_group_name_H-M   'P 1'
#
loop_
_entity.id
_entity.type
_entity.pdbx_description
1 polymer ?
#
loop_
_entity_poly.entity_id
_entity_poly.type
_entity_poly.pdbx_seq_one_letter_code
_entity_poly.pdbx_strand_id
1 'polypeptide(L)'
;MSTLLVTFGEIRGWKGAFHAHQFRYGGGKVINESGWVSKEQHMLIMKHASPRTFLDHYHPLQIDTDMIRVICGLDPDVELMRAVTRQSHWRDTRRPRYLTDHQRAQLEDHPELEEARRNLSQIRAQYEKTQQPALLPRIQQREKEVRNTRKRLQRSLRHQIRENFDEEQAFLDIEAQLSGTVVKEESEDESSLEDTMHPFQLYLVQSLLSYPISNSLEDEWNRRDTGAAAVVQYCDVLEGGPLRGRPKRNASESVTSAGPINQPQDAGQSQNVANSCEVPVSVAGKPSRATKEYLENSEKPEACFQCFANKGLADHVRFQMYHDAGCVTRHFDAIHLKEKPLKCNWCEVALLHQMAFQRHAFDVHRVRSRKRCPNPVQELQTQEQVRHDPLDGS
;
A
#
# COMPACT_ATOMS: atom_id res chain seq x y z
N MET A 1 3.04 1.33 -5.56
CA MET A 1 1.58 1.34 -5.81
C MET A 1 0.91 0.31 -4.91
N SER A 2 -0.30 0.58 -4.42
CA SER A 2 -1.02 -0.38 -3.57
C SER A 2 -1.44 -1.58 -4.43
N THR A 3 -0.94 -2.76 -4.12
CA THR A 3 -1.25 -4.01 -4.83
C THR A 3 -2.75 -4.30 -4.83
N LEU A 4 -3.46 -3.90 -3.76
CA LEU A 4 -4.90 -4.05 -3.61
C LEU A 4 -5.69 -3.30 -4.69
N LEU A 5 -5.27 -2.08 -5.05
CA LEU A 5 -6.01 -1.28 -6.05
C LEU A 5 -5.81 -1.85 -7.45
N VAL A 6 -4.61 -2.33 -7.76
CA VAL A 6 -4.35 -3.04 -9.02
C VAL A 6 -5.25 -4.27 -9.11
N THR A 7 -5.28 -5.09 -8.05
CA THR A 7 -6.14 -6.28 -7.98
C THR A 7 -7.64 -5.92 -8.05
N PHE A 8 -8.07 -4.82 -7.45
CA PHE A 8 -9.45 -4.34 -7.56
C PHE A 8 -9.83 -4.01 -9.01
N GLY A 9 -8.95 -3.30 -9.73
CA GLY A 9 -9.18 -3.03 -11.15
C GLY A 9 -9.21 -4.30 -12.00
N GLU A 10 -8.35 -5.27 -11.70
CA GLU A 10 -8.34 -6.57 -12.36
C GLU A 10 -9.63 -7.37 -12.11
N ILE A 11 -10.09 -7.45 -10.86
CA ILE A 11 -11.35 -8.11 -10.48
C ILE A 11 -12.53 -7.46 -11.20
N ARG A 12 -12.49 -6.13 -11.33
CA ARG A 12 -13.58 -5.42 -12.00
C ARG A 12 -13.55 -5.56 -13.52
N GLY A 13 -12.45 -6.02 -14.12
CA GLY A 13 -12.34 -6.11 -15.57
C GLY A 13 -11.99 -4.77 -16.23
N TRP A 14 -11.35 -3.86 -15.50
CA TRP A 14 -10.83 -2.62 -16.09
C TRP A 14 -9.52 -2.87 -16.85
N LYS A 15 -9.39 -2.24 -18.03
CA LYS A 15 -8.18 -2.29 -18.86
C LYS A 15 -6.97 -1.66 -18.17
N GLY A 16 -7.17 -0.54 -17.48
CA GLY A 16 -6.13 0.18 -16.74
C GLY A 16 -6.00 -0.25 -15.28
N ALA A 17 -4.80 -0.09 -14.71
CA ALA A 17 -4.61 -0.22 -13.28
C ALA A 17 -5.43 0.84 -12.52
N PHE A 18 -6.17 0.41 -11.51
CA PHE A 18 -6.88 1.36 -10.67
C PHE A 18 -5.93 2.03 -9.67
N HIS A 19 -6.03 3.35 -9.57
CA HIS A 19 -5.12 4.18 -8.79
C HIS A 19 -5.90 4.95 -7.74
N ALA A 20 -5.32 5.09 -6.54
CA ALA A 20 -5.93 5.83 -5.44
C ALA A 20 -6.26 7.29 -5.82
N HIS A 21 -5.51 7.84 -6.76
CA HIS A 21 -5.69 9.19 -7.28
C HIS A 21 -7.00 9.35 -8.06
N GLN A 22 -7.55 8.27 -8.63
CA GLN A 22 -8.82 8.31 -9.36
C GLN A 22 -10.01 8.63 -8.46
N PHE A 23 -9.97 8.27 -7.17
CA PHE A 23 -10.96 8.71 -6.19
C PHE A 23 -10.92 10.23 -5.94
N ARG A 24 -9.74 10.83 -6.06
CA ARG A 24 -9.55 12.27 -5.85
C ARG A 24 -10.09 13.10 -7.01
N TYR A 25 -10.00 12.59 -8.24
CA TYR A 25 -10.62 13.23 -9.41
C TYR A 25 -12.13 13.36 -9.24
N GLY A 26 -12.81 12.27 -8.86
CA GLY A 26 -14.26 12.28 -8.63
C GLY A 26 -14.67 13.23 -7.50
N GLY A 27 -14.01 13.14 -6.34
CA GLY A 27 -14.31 14.01 -5.20
C GLY A 27 -14.03 15.49 -5.47
N GLY A 28 -12.89 15.81 -6.08
CA GLY A 28 -12.52 17.19 -6.43
C GLY A 28 -13.47 17.82 -7.45
N LYS A 29 -13.89 17.04 -8.45
CA LYS A 29 -14.88 17.45 -9.44
C LYS A 29 -16.23 17.78 -8.80
N VAL A 30 -16.75 16.87 -7.96
CA VAL A 30 -18.02 17.08 -7.26
C VAL A 30 -17.96 18.37 -6.44
N ILE A 31 -16.87 18.62 -5.71
CA ILE A 31 -16.71 19.86 -4.94
C ILE A 31 -16.76 21.10 -5.85
N ASN A 32 -16.08 21.06 -7.00
CA ASN A 32 -16.01 22.17 -7.96
C ASN A 32 -17.36 22.47 -8.64
N GLU A 33 -18.12 21.45 -9.01
CA GLU A 33 -19.43 21.57 -9.67
C GLU A 33 -20.57 21.86 -8.70
N SER A 34 -20.36 21.62 -7.40
CA SER A 34 -21.40 21.73 -6.39
C SER A 34 -21.96 23.16 -6.26
N GLY A 35 -21.15 24.19 -6.56
CA GLY A 35 -21.49 25.60 -6.32
C GLY A 35 -21.53 26.00 -4.84
N TRP A 36 -21.43 25.04 -3.91
CA TRP A 36 -21.47 25.25 -2.45
C TRP A 36 -20.11 25.62 -1.85
N VAL A 37 -19.02 25.44 -2.60
CA VAL A 37 -17.65 25.65 -2.12
C VAL A 37 -16.96 26.70 -2.99
N SER A 38 -16.57 27.82 -2.37
CA SER A 38 -15.81 28.86 -3.08
C SER A 38 -14.42 28.35 -3.50
N LYS A 39 -13.80 29.02 -4.47
CA LYS A 39 -12.44 28.66 -4.93
C LYS A 39 -11.42 28.70 -3.80
N GLU A 40 -11.55 29.65 -2.87
CA GLU A 40 -10.71 29.83 -1.69
C GLU A 40 -10.93 28.72 -0.66
N GLN A 41 -12.19 28.35 -0.40
CA GLN A 41 -12.54 27.25 0.49
C GLN A 41 -12.04 25.91 -0.07
N HIS A 42 -12.17 25.71 -1.38
CA HIS A 42 -11.66 24.53 -2.06
C HIS A 42 -10.13 24.40 -1.93
N MET A 43 -9.40 25.50 -2.12
CA MET A 43 -7.96 25.54 -1.87
C MET A 43 -7.59 25.18 -0.43
N LEU A 44 -8.38 25.64 0.56
CA LEU A 44 -8.17 25.32 1.96
C LEU A 44 -8.45 23.84 2.27
N ILE A 45 -9.56 23.29 1.76
CA ILE A 45 -9.97 21.89 1.92
C ILE A 45 -8.89 20.96 1.35
N MET A 46 -8.40 21.27 0.15
CA MET A 46 -7.41 20.46 -0.55
C MET A 46 -5.97 20.74 -0.10
N LYS A 47 -5.76 21.77 0.73
CA LYS A 47 -4.46 22.27 1.19
C LYS A 47 -3.53 22.63 0.02
N HIS A 48 -4.05 23.41 -0.92
CA HIS A 48 -3.32 23.89 -2.08
C HIS A 48 -3.11 25.40 -2.01
N ALA A 49 -1.88 25.84 -2.31
CA ALA A 49 -1.55 27.26 -2.40
C ALA A 49 -1.96 27.87 -3.76
N SER A 50 -2.21 27.03 -4.77
CA SER A 50 -2.51 27.46 -6.13
C SER A 50 -3.63 26.62 -6.76
N PRO A 51 -4.55 27.24 -7.51
CA PRO A 51 -5.54 26.52 -8.32
C PRO A 51 -4.92 25.65 -9.42
N ARG A 52 -3.68 25.96 -9.87
CA ARG A 52 -3.00 25.15 -10.89
C ARG A 52 -2.75 23.72 -10.42
N THR A 53 -2.41 23.55 -9.14
CA THR A 53 -2.25 22.22 -8.53
C THR A 53 -3.52 21.38 -8.62
N PHE A 54 -4.70 22.01 -8.58
CA PHE A 54 -5.96 21.33 -8.81
C PHE A 54 -6.12 20.91 -10.28
N LEU A 55 -5.84 21.81 -11.22
CA LEU A 55 -5.95 21.49 -12.65
C LEU A 55 -4.99 20.37 -13.06
N ASP A 56 -3.76 20.38 -12.55
CA ASP A 56 -2.72 19.42 -12.91
C ASP A 56 -2.93 18.04 -12.28
N HIS A 57 -3.64 17.95 -11.15
CA HIS A 57 -3.70 16.73 -10.33
C HIS A 57 -5.10 16.31 -9.89
N TYR A 58 -6.14 17.08 -10.15
CA TYR A 58 -7.48 16.78 -9.63
C TYR A 58 -8.59 17.05 -10.66
N HIS A 59 -8.30 17.79 -11.71
CA HIS A 59 -9.21 17.94 -12.82
C HIS A 59 -9.22 16.65 -13.67
N PRO A 60 -10.40 16.10 -13.99
CA PRO A 60 -10.50 14.99 -14.94
C PRO A 60 -9.90 15.39 -16.29
N LEU A 61 -9.18 14.47 -16.95
CA LEU A 61 -8.73 14.66 -18.34
C LEU A 61 -9.87 14.49 -19.37
N GLN A 62 -11.06 14.07 -18.92
CA GLN A 62 -12.23 13.85 -19.76
C GLN A 62 -13.15 15.08 -19.69
N ILE A 63 -13.58 15.55 -20.86
CA ILE A 63 -14.65 16.54 -20.98
C ILE A 63 -15.96 15.78 -20.80
N ASP A 64 -16.61 16.01 -19.67
CA ASP A 64 -17.87 15.40 -19.28
C ASP A 64 -19.06 16.35 -19.50
N THR A 65 -18.84 17.46 -20.18
CA THR A 65 -19.91 18.36 -20.64
C THR A 65 -20.31 17.98 -22.05
N ASP A 66 -21.62 17.98 -22.33
CA ASP A 66 -22.13 17.75 -23.69
C ASP A 66 -21.83 18.96 -24.57
N MET A 67 -20.62 18.97 -25.13
CA MET A 67 -20.13 20.07 -25.96
C MET A 67 -20.99 20.27 -27.20
N ILE A 68 -21.60 19.21 -27.75
CA ILE A 68 -22.41 19.30 -28.97
C ILE A 68 -23.68 20.09 -28.68
N ARG A 69 -24.42 19.72 -27.62
CA ARG A 69 -25.63 20.47 -27.23
C ARG A 69 -25.32 21.91 -26.87
N VAL A 70 -24.22 22.14 -26.14
CA VAL A 70 -23.76 23.50 -25.79
C VAL A 70 -23.44 24.33 -27.04
N ILE A 71 -22.73 23.77 -28.03
CA ILE A 71 -22.43 24.45 -29.29
C ILE A 71 -23.72 24.79 -30.05
N CYS A 72 -24.73 23.91 -29.98
CA CYS A 72 -26.05 24.13 -30.56
C CYS A 72 -26.95 25.07 -29.75
N GLY A 73 -26.47 25.67 -28.65
CA GLY A 73 -27.26 26.56 -27.80
C GLY A 73 -28.35 25.86 -26.98
N LEU A 74 -28.22 24.54 -26.81
CA LEU A 74 -29.12 23.71 -26.01
C LEU A 74 -28.50 23.42 -24.64
N ASP A 75 -29.35 23.14 -23.65
CA ASP A 75 -28.89 22.68 -22.35
C ASP A 75 -28.14 21.33 -22.48
N PRO A 76 -26.98 21.18 -21.83
CA PRO A 76 -26.20 19.95 -21.87
C PRO A 76 -26.95 18.81 -21.17
N ASP A 77 -26.82 17.60 -21.73
CA ASP A 77 -27.40 16.41 -21.14
C ASP A 77 -26.49 15.85 -20.04
N VAL A 78 -26.60 16.42 -18.84
CA VAL A 78 -25.75 16.09 -17.69
C VAL A 78 -25.92 14.61 -17.29
N GLU A 79 -27.11 14.06 -17.44
CA GLU A 79 -27.40 12.67 -17.06
C GLU A 79 -26.75 11.69 -18.05
N LEU A 80 -26.90 11.94 -19.35
CA LEU A 80 -26.22 11.18 -20.39
C LEU A 80 -24.71 11.24 -20.23
N MET A 81 -24.16 12.44 -20.06
CA MET A 81 -22.71 12.60 -19.89
C MET A 81 -22.22 11.91 -18.62
N ARG A 82 -22.96 11.99 -17.52
CA ARG A 82 -22.66 11.24 -16.30
C ARG A 82 -22.77 9.73 -16.53
N ALA A 83 -23.67 9.24 -17.36
CA ALA A 83 -23.76 7.81 -17.67
C ALA A 83 -22.54 7.32 -18.46
N VAL A 84 -22.14 8.03 -19.52
CA VAL A 84 -21.02 7.61 -20.40
C VAL A 84 -19.65 7.85 -19.78
N THR A 85 -19.50 8.79 -18.84
CA THR A 85 -18.22 9.10 -18.17
C THR A 85 -18.01 8.34 -16.85
N ARG A 86 -18.95 7.47 -16.43
CA ARG A 86 -18.78 6.65 -15.22
C ARG A 86 -17.63 5.66 -15.37
N GLN A 87 -16.90 5.42 -14.28
CA GLN A 87 -15.83 4.41 -14.23
C GLN A 87 -16.32 3.01 -14.60
N SER A 88 -17.57 2.71 -14.30
CA SER A 88 -18.21 1.42 -14.55
C SER A 88 -18.61 1.21 -16.02
N HIS A 89 -18.53 2.22 -16.89
CA HIS A 89 -18.68 2.06 -18.35
C HIS A 89 -17.53 1.25 -18.95
N TRP A 90 -16.31 1.45 -18.42
CA TRP A 90 -15.09 0.77 -18.87
C TRP A 90 -14.96 -0.67 -18.35
N ARG A 91 -16.05 -1.22 -17.82
CA ARG A 91 -16.11 -2.52 -17.17
C ARG A 91 -16.48 -3.57 -18.22
N ASP A 92 -15.53 -4.42 -18.59
CA ASP A 92 -15.84 -5.61 -19.39
C ASP A 92 -15.87 -6.84 -18.47
N THR A 93 -17.05 -7.44 -18.34
CA THR A 93 -17.25 -8.66 -17.53
C THR A 93 -16.63 -9.89 -18.17
N ARG A 94 -16.45 -9.89 -19.50
CA ARG A 94 -15.85 -10.98 -20.29
C ARG A 94 -14.32 -11.02 -20.15
N ARG A 95 -13.71 -9.92 -19.68
CA ARG A 95 -12.26 -9.80 -19.55
C ARG A 95 -11.69 -10.88 -18.61
N PRO A 96 -10.76 -11.75 -19.07
CA PRO A 96 -10.27 -12.88 -18.29
C PRO A 96 -9.68 -12.50 -16.93
N ARG A 97 -10.26 -13.03 -15.85
CA ARG A 97 -9.80 -12.78 -14.48
C ARG A 97 -8.77 -13.80 -14.01
N TYR A 98 -9.01 -15.07 -14.31
CA TYR A 98 -8.20 -16.21 -13.88
C TYR A 98 -7.76 -17.05 -15.09
N LEU A 99 -6.78 -17.91 -14.84
CA LEU A 99 -6.40 -18.94 -15.81
C LEU A 99 -7.37 -20.12 -15.68
N THR A 100 -7.80 -20.68 -16.79
CA THR A 100 -8.59 -21.91 -16.81
C THR A 100 -7.78 -23.10 -16.28
N ASP A 101 -8.44 -24.16 -15.85
CA ASP A 101 -7.75 -25.40 -15.43
C ASP A 101 -6.85 -25.95 -16.52
N HIS A 102 -7.32 -25.90 -17.76
CA HIS A 102 -6.54 -26.30 -18.92
C HIS A 102 -5.26 -25.45 -19.07
N GLN A 103 -5.37 -24.12 -18.99
CA GLN A 103 -4.21 -23.23 -19.05
C GLN A 103 -3.24 -23.45 -17.87
N ARG A 104 -3.79 -23.72 -16.67
CA ARG A 104 -2.98 -24.07 -15.49
C ARG A 104 -2.24 -25.39 -15.69
N ALA A 105 -2.88 -26.39 -16.29
CA ALA A 105 -2.26 -27.67 -16.60
C ALA A 105 -1.15 -27.53 -17.65
N GLN A 106 -1.38 -26.78 -18.73
CA GLN A 106 -0.36 -26.49 -19.75
C GLN A 106 0.89 -25.80 -19.16
N LEU A 107 0.71 -24.96 -18.13
CA LEU A 107 1.84 -24.34 -17.44
C LEU A 107 2.68 -25.31 -16.61
N GLU A 108 2.14 -26.45 -16.17
CA GLU A 108 2.93 -27.45 -15.42
C GLU A 108 3.98 -28.13 -16.29
N ASP A 109 3.74 -28.20 -17.61
CA ASP A 109 4.64 -28.76 -18.61
C ASP A 109 5.65 -27.73 -19.15
N HIS A 110 5.65 -26.50 -18.62
CA HIS A 110 6.56 -25.45 -19.06
C HIS A 110 8.03 -25.81 -18.76
N PRO A 111 8.97 -25.63 -19.72
CA PRO A 111 10.36 -26.12 -19.59
C PRO A 111 11.08 -25.56 -18.34
N GLU A 112 10.87 -24.29 -18.01
CA GLU A 112 11.47 -23.69 -16.80
C GLU A 112 10.94 -24.32 -15.50
N LEU A 113 9.67 -24.72 -15.46
CA LEU A 113 9.06 -25.30 -14.27
C LEU A 113 9.45 -26.78 -14.13
N GLU A 114 9.47 -27.50 -15.25
CA GLU A 114 10.05 -28.83 -15.40
C GLU A 114 11.50 -28.87 -14.87
N GLU A 115 12.36 -27.94 -15.32
CA GLU A 115 13.75 -27.85 -14.88
C GLU A 115 13.86 -27.59 -13.37
N ALA A 116 13.06 -26.65 -12.84
CA ALA A 116 13.02 -26.38 -11.41
C ALA A 116 12.59 -27.60 -10.59
N ARG A 117 11.62 -28.39 -11.09
CA ARG A 117 11.17 -29.65 -10.47
C ARG A 117 12.26 -30.72 -10.52
N ARG A 118 12.94 -30.88 -11.66
CA ARG A 118 14.06 -31.82 -11.80
C ARG A 118 15.19 -31.51 -10.83
N ASN A 119 15.56 -30.24 -10.70
CA ASN A 119 16.58 -29.79 -9.75
C ASN A 119 16.21 -30.08 -8.29
N LEU A 120 14.94 -29.90 -7.93
CA LEU A 120 14.42 -30.27 -6.61
C LEU A 120 14.48 -31.80 -6.38
N SER A 121 14.04 -32.59 -7.36
CA SER A 121 14.07 -34.05 -7.29
C SER A 121 15.49 -34.60 -7.14
N GLN A 122 16.47 -34.04 -7.86
CA GLN A 122 17.87 -34.44 -7.76
C GLN A 122 18.44 -34.22 -6.35
N ILE A 123 18.17 -33.06 -5.74
CA ILE A 123 18.65 -32.76 -4.39
C ILE A 123 17.94 -33.62 -3.33
N ARG A 124 16.64 -33.89 -3.50
CA ARG A 124 15.90 -34.82 -2.63
C ARG A 124 16.48 -36.24 -2.71
N ALA A 125 16.74 -36.74 -3.91
CA ALA A 125 17.37 -38.05 -4.10
C ALA A 125 18.79 -38.12 -3.51
N GLN A 126 19.57 -37.04 -3.59
CA GLN A 126 20.88 -36.95 -2.93
C GLN A 126 20.75 -36.98 -1.41
N TYR A 127 19.76 -36.30 -0.85
CA TYR A 127 19.48 -36.32 0.58
C TYR A 127 19.03 -37.70 1.07
N GLU A 128 18.16 -38.39 0.34
CA GLU A 128 17.74 -39.76 0.66
C GLU A 128 18.93 -40.74 0.72
N LYS A 129 19.90 -40.58 -0.19
CA LYS A 129 21.10 -41.41 -0.24
C LYS A 129 22.13 -41.10 0.84
N THR A 130 22.32 -39.82 1.16
CA THR A 130 23.43 -39.36 2.03
C THR A 130 23.00 -39.01 3.45
N GLN A 131 21.70 -38.78 3.67
CA GLN A 131 21.09 -38.29 4.93
C GLN A 131 21.78 -37.06 5.54
N GLN A 132 22.47 -36.27 4.72
CA GLN A 132 23.24 -35.11 5.18
C GLN A 132 22.32 -33.94 5.59
N PRO A 133 22.35 -33.47 6.85
CA PRO A 133 21.49 -32.37 7.31
C PRO A 133 21.69 -31.05 6.57
N ALA A 134 22.89 -30.81 6.04
CA ALA A 134 23.22 -29.60 5.26
C ALA A 134 22.45 -29.46 3.94
N LEU A 135 21.81 -30.54 3.45
CA LEU A 135 20.98 -30.50 2.24
C LEU A 135 19.55 -30.00 2.51
N LEU A 136 19.07 -30.04 3.76
CA LEU A 136 17.71 -29.60 4.10
C LEU A 136 17.43 -28.12 3.75
N PRO A 137 18.31 -27.14 4.06
CA PRO A 137 18.12 -25.76 3.64
C PRO A 137 18.11 -25.60 2.11
N ARG A 138 18.89 -26.42 1.39
CA ARG A 138 18.93 -26.41 -0.08
C ARG A 138 17.63 -26.94 -0.67
N ILE A 139 17.05 -28.00 -0.09
CA ILE A 139 15.72 -28.50 -0.48
C ILE A 139 14.67 -27.41 -0.30
N GLN A 140 14.60 -26.77 0.87
CA GLN A 140 13.65 -25.69 1.14
C GLN A 140 13.79 -24.53 0.14
N GLN A 141 15.03 -24.17 -0.20
CA GLN A 141 15.32 -23.14 -1.19
C GLN A 141 14.82 -23.54 -2.59
N ARG A 142 15.06 -24.77 -3.04
CA ARG A 142 14.55 -25.28 -4.33
C ARG A 142 13.03 -25.39 -4.37
N GLU A 143 12.39 -25.80 -3.28
CA GLU A 143 10.92 -25.80 -3.16
C GLU A 143 10.33 -24.39 -3.28
N LYS A 144 11.02 -23.40 -2.70
CA LYS A 144 10.64 -21.99 -2.85
C LYS A 144 10.83 -21.53 -4.29
N GLU A 145 11.90 -21.94 -4.96
CA GLU A 145 12.14 -21.64 -6.38
C GLU A 145 11.02 -22.21 -7.25
N VAL A 146 10.65 -23.48 -7.12
CA VAL A 146 9.51 -24.09 -7.84
C VAL A 146 8.21 -23.32 -7.61
N ARG A 147 7.91 -22.95 -6.36
CA ARG A 147 6.71 -22.15 -6.06
C ARG A 147 6.75 -20.76 -6.69
N ASN A 148 7.92 -20.12 -6.71
CA ASN A 148 8.08 -18.78 -7.26
C ASN A 148 8.04 -18.78 -8.79
N THR A 149 8.67 -19.76 -9.45
CA THR A 149 8.64 -19.91 -10.91
C THR A 149 7.22 -20.17 -11.38
N ARG A 150 6.50 -21.11 -10.75
CA ARG A 150 5.07 -21.34 -11.03
C ARG A 150 4.25 -20.05 -10.92
N LYS A 151 4.38 -19.32 -9.81
CA LYS A 151 3.65 -18.05 -9.60
C LYS A 151 4.04 -16.95 -10.60
N ARG A 152 5.28 -16.94 -11.10
CA ARG A 152 5.75 -16.00 -12.12
C ARG A 152 5.14 -16.34 -13.47
N LEU A 153 5.21 -17.59 -13.88
CA LEU A 153 4.66 -18.08 -15.15
C LEU A 153 3.15 -17.88 -15.21
N GLN A 154 2.42 -18.22 -14.14
CA GLN A 154 0.97 -17.95 -14.05
C GLN A 154 0.63 -16.46 -14.20
N ARG A 155 1.43 -15.57 -13.58
CA ARG A 155 1.24 -14.13 -13.73
C ARG A 155 1.52 -13.66 -15.16
N SER A 156 2.57 -14.18 -15.78
CA SER A 156 2.95 -13.85 -17.16
C SER A 156 1.89 -14.30 -18.16
N LEU A 157 1.43 -15.56 -18.07
CA LEU A 157 0.41 -16.08 -18.96
C LEU A 157 -0.91 -15.31 -18.81
N ARG A 158 -1.31 -15.02 -17.57
CA ARG A 158 -2.52 -14.22 -17.32
C ARG A 158 -2.41 -12.81 -17.90
N HIS A 159 -1.22 -12.20 -17.86
CA HIS A 159 -0.99 -10.90 -18.48
C HIS A 159 -1.16 -10.99 -20.00
N GLN A 160 -0.51 -11.96 -20.62
CA GLN A 160 -0.56 -12.17 -22.07
C GLN A 160 -1.99 -12.44 -22.57
N ILE A 161 -2.75 -13.30 -21.89
CA ILE A 161 -4.16 -13.57 -22.26
C ILE A 161 -4.98 -12.28 -22.20
N ARG A 162 -4.75 -11.43 -21.20
CA ARG A 162 -5.48 -10.17 -21.06
C ARG A 162 -5.06 -9.15 -22.11
N GLU A 163 -3.78 -9.06 -22.44
CA GLU A 163 -3.32 -8.19 -23.54
C GLU A 163 -3.94 -8.61 -24.86
N ASN A 164 -3.90 -9.90 -25.19
CA ASN A 164 -4.53 -10.43 -26.40
C ASN A 164 -6.04 -10.14 -26.42
N PHE A 165 -6.73 -10.36 -25.29
CA PHE A 165 -8.16 -10.00 -25.19
C PHE A 165 -8.39 -8.50 -25.40
N ASP A 166 -7.59 -7.64 -24.74
CA ASP A 166 -7.73 -6.19 -24.82
C ASP A 166 -7.39 -5.61 -26.21
N GLU A 167 -6.66 -6.37 -27.04
CA GLU A 167 -6.33 -6.09 -28.44
C GLU A 167 -7.40 -6.63 -29.40
N GLU A 168 -7.76 -7.92 -29.28
CA GLU A 168 -8.60 -8.65 -30.24
C GLU A 168 -10.10 -8.40 -30.03
N GLN A 169 -10.55 -8.22 -28.79
CA GLN A 169 -12.00 -8.15 -28.48
C GLN A 169 -12.68 -6.98 -29.19
N ALA A 170 -11.98 -5.85 -29.33
CA ALA A 170 -12.52 -4.69 -30.04
C ALA A 170 -12.78 -4.99 -31.52
N PHE A 171 -11.92 -5.79 -32.18
CA PHE A 171 -12.12 -6.19 -33.57
C PHE A 171 -13.30 -7.15 -33.70
N LEU A 172 -13.38 -8.14 -32.80
CA LEU A 172 -14.50 -9.09 -32.77
C LEU A 172 -15.85 -8.38 -32.56
N ASP A 173 -15.90 -7.42 -31.65
CA ASP A 173 -17.12 -6.64 -31.39
C ASP A 173 -17.51 -5.79 -32.62
N ILE A 174 -16.55 -5.20 -33.35
CA ILE A 174 -16.81 -4.46 -34.60
C ILE A 174 -17.31 -5.39 -35.71
N GLU A 175 -16.68 -6.55 -35.90
CA GLU A 175 -17.09 -7.54 -36.91
C GLU A 175 -18.50 -8.10 -36.62
N ALA A 176 -18.82 -8.35 -35.35
CA ALA A 176 -20.16 -8.75 -34.92
C ALA A 176 -21.21 -7.67 -35.25
N GLN A 177 -20.90 -6.40 -34.95
CA GLN A 177 -21.78 -5.28 -35.29
C GLN A 177 -22.01 -5.15 -36.80
N LEU A 178 -20.95 -5.23 -37.60
CA LEU A 178 -21.04 -5.13 -39.07
C LEU A 178 -21.79 -6.31 -39.70
N SER A 179 -21.70 -7.50 -39.11
CA SER A 179 -22.44 -8.69 -39.57
C SER A 179 -23.93 -8.69 -39.16
N GLY A 180 -24.39 -7.69 -38.41
CA GLY A 180 -25.77 -7.59 -37.93
C GLY A 180 -26.12 -8.61 -36.85
N THR A 181 -25.11 -9.33 -36.33
CA THR A 181 -25.28 -10.18 -35.15
C THR A 181 -25.37 -9.22 -33.97
N VAL A 182 -26.53 -9.13 -33.30
CA VAL A 182 -26.62 -8.44 -32.01
C VAL A 182 -25.48 -8.98 -31.17
N VAL A 183 -24.57 -8.10 -30.74
CA VAL A 183 -23.54 -8.44 -29.76
C VAL A 183 -24.32 -8.99 -28.58
N LYS A 184 -24.42 -10.31 -28.50
CA LYS A 184 -25.01 -10.93 -27.33
C LYS A 184 -24.12 -10.46 -26.21
N GLU A 185 -24.68 -9.70 -25.28
CA GLU A 185 -24.26 -9.83 -23.90
C GLU A 185 -24.44 -11.32 -23.62
N GLU A 186 -23.41 -12.12 -23.90
CA GLU A 186 -23.43 -13.54 -23.57
C GLU A 186 -23.68 -13.56 -22.08
N SER A 187 -24.92 -13.90 -21.78
CA SER A 187 -25.50 -14.01 -20.46
C SER A 187 -24.48 -14.70 -19.59
N GLU A 188 -24.20 -14.08 -18.45
CA GLU A 188 -23.49 -14.62 -17.31
C GLU A 188 -23.33 -16.14 -17.42
N ASP A 189 -22.22 -16.57 -18.01
CA ASP A 189 -21.87 -17.98 -17.96
C ASP A 189 -21.48 -18.21 -16.49
N GLU A 190 -22.50 -18.55 -15.70
CA GLU A 190 -22.46 -18.86 -14.26
C GLU A 190 -21.49 -20.01 -13.94
N SER A 191 -20.82 -20.59 -14.92
CA SER A 191 -20.17 -21.89 -14.82
C SER A 191 -18.67 -21.88 -14.49
N SER A 192 -18.03 -20.77 -14.08
CA SER A 192 -16.63 -20.88 -13.60
C SER A 192 -16.21 -19.90 -12.51
N LEU A 193 -17.17 -19.27 -11.83
CA LEU A 193 -16.88 -18.45 -10.65
C LEU A 193 -16.73 -19.33 -9.39
N GLU A 194 -15.78 -20.27 -9.40
CA GLU A 194 -15.06 -20.57 -8.16
C GLU A 194 -14.13 -19.37 -7.89
N ASP A 195 -14.77 -18.26 -7.56
CA ASP A 195 -14.14 -17.01 -7.23
C ASP A 195 -13.37 -17.20 -5.94
N THR A 196 -12.14 -16.68 -5.90
CA THR A 196 -11.38 -16.63 -4.64
C THR A 196 -11.88 -15.51 -3.73
N MET A 197 -12.75 -14.63 -4.22
CA MET A 197 -13.55 -13.71 -3.42
C MET A 197 -14.72 -14.42 -2.75
N HIS A 198 -15.00 -14.03 -1.51
CA HIS A 198 -16.15 -14.52 -0.77
C HIS A 198 -17.45 -14.23 -1.57
N PRO A 199 -18.39 -15.18 -1.75
CA PRO A 199 -19.60 -14.97 -2.55
C PRO A 199 -20.40 -13.70 -2.15
N PHE A 200 -20.55 -13.44 -0.86
CA PHE A 200 -21.16 -12.19 -0.37
C PHE A 200 -20.38 -10.92 -0.74
N GLN A 201 -19.05 -10.99 -0.86
CA GLN A 201 -18.23 -9.85 -1.31
C GLN A 201 -18.46 -9.58 -2.81
N LEU A 202 -18.57 -10.64 -3.62
CA LEU A 202 -18.89 -10.52 -5.04
C LEU A 202 -20.29 -9.92 -5.23
N TYR A 203 -21.28 -10.45 -4.50
CA TYR A 203 -22.66 -9.96 -4.54
C TYR A 203 -22.78 -8.50 -4.09
N LEU A 204 -22.07 -8.11 -3.04
CA LEU A 204 -21.99 -6.71 -2.59
C LEU A 204 -21.48 -5.80 -3.71
N VAL A 205 -20.35 -6.15 -4.32
CA VAL A 205 -19.72 -5.33 -5.36
C VAL A 205 -20.59 -5.25 -6.62
N GLN A 206 -21.26 -6.34 -7.00
CA GLN A 206 -22.22 -6.35 -8.10
C GLN A 206 -23.42 -5.45 -7.81
N SER A 207 -24.02 -5.57 -6.61
CA SER A 207 -25.21 -4.83 -6.22
C SER A 207 -24.96 -3.33 -6.10
N LEU A 208 -23.87 -2.90 -5.46
CA LEU A 208 -23.53 -1.46 -5.31
C LEU A 208 -23.21 -0.76 -6.64
N LEU A 209 -22.79 -1.53 -7.65
CA LEU A 209 -22.34 -1.02 -8.95
C LEU A 209 -23.28 -1.45 -10.09
N SER A 210 -24.49 -1.89 -9.74
CA SER A 210 -25.60 -2.17 -10.65
C SER A 210 -26.19 -0.86 -11.19
N TYR A 211 -26.86 -0.94 -12.33
CA TYR A 211 -27.47 0.21 -13.00
C TYR A 211 -28.99 0.06 -13.03
N PRO A 212 -29.75 1.17 -13.02
CA PRO A 212 -31.16 1.13 -13.28
C PRO A 212 -31.38 0.68 -14.73
N ILE A 213 -32.20 -0.35 -14.91
CA ILE A 213 -32.50 -0.95 -16.23
C ILE A 213 -33.43 -0.03 -17.03
N SER A 214 -34.16 0.87 -16.36
CA SER A 214 -35.00 1.89 -16.98
C SER A 214 -34.95 3.21 -16.21
N ASN A 215 -35.52 4.26 -16.81
CA ASN A 215 -35.70 5.58 -16.16
C ASN A 215 -36.88 5.60 -15.17
N SER A 216 -37.37 4.44 -14.73
CA SER A 216 -38.42 4.35 -13.70
C SER A 216 -37.86 4.65 -12.32
N LEU A 217 -38.62 5.43 -11.55
CA LEU A 217 -38.34 5.66 -10.13
C LEU A 217 -38.30 4.34 -9.34
N GLU A 218 -39.17 3.40 -9.69
CA GLU A 218 -39.30 2.09 -9.03
C GLU A 218 -38.05 1.24 -9.23
N ASP A 219 -37.45 1.26 -10.42
CA ASP A 219 -36.23 0.51 -10.72
C ASP A 219 -35.02 1.09 -9.97
N GLU A 220 -34.95 2.40 -9.81
CA GLU A 220 -33.91 3.05 -9.01
C GLU A 220 -34.07 2.75 -7.51
N TRP A 221 -35.31 2.65 -7.01
CA TRP A 221 -35.59 2.21 -5.64
C TRP A 221 -35.19 0.75 -5.43
N ASN A 222 -35.64 -0.17 -6.29
CA ASN A 222 -35.27 -1.58 -6.24
C ASN A 222 -33.75 -1.79 -6.28
N ARG A 223 -33.05 -1.01 -7.11
CA ARG A 223 -31.58 -1.03 -7.18
C ARG A 223 -30.93 -0.61 -5.85
N ARG A 224 -31.43 0.46 -5.23
CA ARG A 224 -30.93 0.93 -3.92
C ARG A 224 -31.21 -0.06 -2.81
N ASP A 225 -32.40 -0.64 -2.79
CA ASP A 225 -32.80 -1.64 -1.79
C ASP A 225 -31.97 -2.91 -1.94
N THR A 226 -31.72 -3.36 -3.18
CA THR A 226 -30.81 -4.47 -3.46
C THR A 226 -29.40 -4.16 -2.96
N GLY A 227 -28.89 -2.94 -3.22
CA GLY A 227 -27.60 -2.49 -2.71
C GLY A 227 -27.53 -2.47 -1.18
N ALA A 228 -28.57 -1.96 -0.51
CA ALA A 228 -28.65 -1.92 0.94
C ALA A 228 -28.72 -3.33 1.55
N ALA A 229 -29.54 -4.22 0.96
CA ALA A 229 -29.62 -5.62 1.37
C ALA A 229 -28.27 -6.34 1.23
N ALA A 230 -27.54 -6.09 0.13
CA ALA A 230 -26.22 -6.66 -0.07
C ALA A 230 -25.19 -6.17 0.96
N VAL A 231 -25.26 -4.90 1.38
CA VAL A 231 -24.44 -4.36 2.48
C VAL A 231 -24.75 -5.09 3.77
N VAL A 232 -26.03 -5.24 4.13
CA VAL A 232 -26.45 -5.95 5.34
C VAL A 232 -25.94 -7.39 5.34
N GLN A 233 -26.09 -8.12 4.23
CA GLN A 233 -25.60 -9.49 4.11
C GLN A 233 -24.07 -9.59 4.26
N TYR A 234 -23.33 -8.57 3.85
CA TYR A 234 -21.87 -8.57 3.97
C TYR A 234 -21.36 -8.19 5.36
N CYS A 235 -22.14 -7.45 6.15
CA CYS A 235 -21.71 -6.99 7.48
C CYS A 235 -21.33 -8.12 8.43
N ASP A 236 -21.92 -9.31 8.28
CA ASP A 236 -21.64 -10.49 9.12
C ASP A 236 -20.40 -11.27 8.65
N VAL A 237 -19.81 -10.91 7.50
CA VAL A 237 -18.64 -11.58 6.95
C VAL A 237 -17.37 -11.07 7.62
N LEU A 238 -16.72 -11.94 8.39
CA LEU A 238 -15.41 -11.67 8.96
C LEU A 238 -14.33 -11.72 7.86
N GLU A 239 -14.09 -10.58 7.20
CA GLU A 239 -12.87 -10.36 6.43
C GLU A 239 -11.68 -10.48 7.37
N GLY A 240 -10.92 -11.57 7.27
CA GLY A 240 -9.76 -11.82 8.13
C GLY A 240 -8.91 -10.55 8.29
N GLY A 241 -8.54 -10.24 9.54
CA GLY A 241 -7.90 -8.97 9.89
C GLY A 241 -6.63 -8.68 9.07
N PRO A 242 -6.20 -7.40 9.03
CA PRO A 242 -5.04 -6.99 8.23
C PRO A 242 -3.87 -7.91 8.49
N LEU A 243 -3.30 -8.48 7.41
CA LEU A 243 -2.11 -9.34 7.45
C LEU A 243 -1.10 -8.67 8.38
N ARG A 244 -0.96 -9.19 9.61
CA ARG A 244 -0.03 -8.64 10.60
C ARG A 244 1.30 -8.53 9.88
N GLY A 245 1.85 -7.31 9.85
CA GLY A 245 3.08 -7.00 9.13
C GLY A 245 4.10 -8.11 9.38
N ARG A 246 4.70 -8.60 8.29
CA ARG A 246 5.68 -9.69 8.27
C ARG A 246 6.51 -9.67 9.57
N PRO A 247 6.46 -10.71 10.42
CA PRO A 247 7.28 -10.79 11.61
C PRO A 247 8.73 -10.53 11.22
N LYS A 248 9.42 -9.68 11.99
CA LYS A 248 10.85 -9.42 11.81
C LYS A 248 11.54 -10.80 11.81
N ARG A 249 12.19 -11.14 10.70
CA ARG A 249 12.92 -12.39 10.56
C ARG A 249 14.08 -12.31 11.56
N ASN A 250 14.04 -13.10 12.62
CA ASN A 250 15.20 -13.24 13.50
C ASN A 250 16.35 -13.77 12.64
N ALA A 251 17.47 -13.06 12.63
CA ALA A 251 18.67 -13.52 11.95
C ALA A 251 19.07 -14.85 12.61
N SER A 252 19.08 -15.93 11.83
CA SER A 252 19.62 -17.21 12.24
C SER A 252 21.12 -17.02 12.45
N GLU A 253 21.59 -17.29 13.67
CA GLU A 253 23.00 -17.41 13.99
C GLU A 253 23.60 -18.51 13.11
N SER A 254 24.44 -18.12 12.15
CA SER A 254 25.27 -19.07 11.41
C SER A 254 26.64 -19.13 12.05
N VAL A 255 26.84 -20.25 12.75
CA VAL A 255 28.11 -20.85 13.16
C VAL A 255 29.15 -20.74 12.05
N THR A 256 30.26 -20.06 12.33
CA THR A 256 31.52 -20.20 11.59
C THR A 256 32.47 -21.07 12.42
N SER A 257 32.84 -22.23 11.88
CA SER A 257 33.86 -23.13 12.43
C SER A 257 35.17 -22.95 11.66
N ALA A 258 36.24 -22.65 12.42
CA ALA A 258 37.69 -22.87 12.23
C ALA A 258 38.34 -22.39 10.91
N GLY A 259 39.36 -21.54 10.84
CA GLY A 259 40.52 -21.16 11.70
C GLY A 259 41.77 -21.07 10.78
N PRO A 260 43.00 -20.69 11.21
CA PRO A 260 43.40 -20.32 12.57
C PRO A 260 44.54 -19.24 12.71
N ILE A 261 44.87 -18.90 13.97
CA ILE A 261 46.18 -18.42 14.53
C ILE A 261 46.55 -16.92 14.42
N ASN A 262 46.34 -16.13 15.49
CA ASN A 262 47.30 -15.89 16.61
C ASN A 262 46.73 -14.87 17.63
N GLN A 263 46.71 -15.25 18.92
CA GLN A 263 46.57 -14.34 20.08
C GLN A 263 47.98 -13.86 20.51
N PRO A 264 48.13 -12.74 21.26
CA PRO A 264 47.96 -12.70 22.74
C PRO A 264 47.08 -11.52 23.22
N GLN A 265 46.19 -11.72 24.20
CA GLN A 265 46.31 -11.34 25.65
C GLN A 265 46.50 -9.82 25.87
N ASP A 266 45.80 -9.09 26.76
CA ASP A 266 45.10 -9.43 28.00
C ASP A 266 44.21 -8.24 28.46
N ALA A 267 43.31 -8.53 29.41
CA ALA A 267 42.72 -7.65 30.43
C ALA A 267 41.62 -6.61 30.09
N GLY A 268 40.40 -6.94 30.53
CA GLY A 268 39.68 -6.06 31.48
C GLY A 268 38.40 -5.35 31.03
N GLN A 269 37.28 -5.89 31.51
CA GLN A 269 36.08 -5.17 32.01
C GLN A 269 34.93 -4.78 31.03
N SER A 270 33.81 -5.48 31.27
CA SER A 270 32.42 -4.98 31.37
C SER A 270 31.88 -4.10 30.23
N GLN A 271 31.05 -4.69 29.36
CA GLN A 271 30.28 -3.93 28.38
C GLN A 271 28.78 -4.25 28.44
N ASN A 272 28.04 -3.19 28.76
CA ASN A 272 26.62 -2.99 28.50
C ASN A 272 26.33 -3.12 27.00
N VAL A 273 25.41 -4.02 26.63
CA VAL A 273 25.02 -4.26 25.25
C VAL A 273 24.05 -3.17 24.78
N ALA A 274 24.61 -2.15 24.14
CA ALA A 274 23.89 -1.26 23.24
C ALA A 274 23.83 -1.89 21.84
N ASN A 275 22.63 -2.05 21.31
CA ASN A 275 22.38 -2.59 19.97
C ASN A 275 22.87 -1.60 18.91
N SER A 276 23.92 -1.97 18.20
CA SER A 276 24.54 -1.22 17.12
C SER A 276 23.69 -1.27 15.84
N CYS A 277 23.49 -0.11 15.23
CA CYS A 277 23.21 -0.03 13.80
C CYS A 277 24.55 -0.09 13.06
N GLU A 278 24.62 -0.97 12.07
CA GLU A 278 25.78 -1.15 11.20
C GLU A 278 26.19 0.17 10.52
N VAL A 279 27.49 0.44 10.54
CA VAL A 279 28.17 1.56 9.89
C VAL A 279 28.40 1.22 8.41
N PRO A 280 28.06 2.11 7.45
CA PRO A 280 28.68 2.08 6.14
C PRO A 280 29.94 2.96 6.12
N VAL A 281 30.96 2.39 5.51
CA VAL A 281 32.27 2.91 5.16
C VAL A 281 32.24 4.34 4.61
N SER A 282 33.19 5.13 5.10
CA SER A 282 33.50 6.49 4.68
C SER A 282 33.70 6.61 3.17
N VAL A 283 32.85 7.41 2.52
CA VAL A 283 33.20 8.01 1.22
C VAL A 283 34.08 9.22 1.51
N ALA A 284 35.34 9.13 1.11
CA ALA A 284 36.30 10.22 1.19
C ALA A 284 35.84 11.41 0.36
N GLY A 285 35.92 12.61 0.95
CA GLY A 285 35.85 13.89 0.25
C GLY A 285 34.50 14.59 0.29
N LYS A 286 34.17 15.21 1.42
CA LYS A 286 33.47 16.52 1.53
C LYS A 286 33.58 17.03 2.98
N PRO A 287 33.84 18.33 3.20
CA PRO A 287 34.24 18.86 4.49
C PRO A 287 33.10 18.85 5.51
N SER A 288 33.48 18.75 6.78
CA SER A 288 32.65 19.04 7.97
C SER A 288 31.95 20.38 7.83
N ARG A 289 30.70 20.37 7.36
CA ARG A 289 29.81 21.54 7.37
C ARG A 289 28.51 21.28 8.12
N ALA A 290 28.56 20.47 9.17
CA ALA A 290 27.62 20.63 10.27
C ALA A 290 28.05 21.89 11.06
N THR A 291 27.94 23.08 10.45
CA THR A 291 28.00 24.33 11.22
C THR A 291 26.65 24.53 11.89
N LYS A 292 26.65 25.21 13.04
CA LYS A 292 25.43 25.61 13.73
C LYS A 292 24.44 26.29 12.78
N GLU A 293 24.97 27.14 11.89
CA GLU A 293 24.24 27.86 10.85
C GLU A 293 23.57 26.96 9.80
N TYR A 294 24.18 25.81 9.44
CA TYR A 294 23.58 24.88 8.49
C TYR A 294 22.35 24.18 9.07
N LEU A 295 22.41 23.78 10.35
CA LEU A 295 21.27 23.16 11.04
C LEU A 295 20.15 24.15 11.35
N GLU A 296 20.47 25.42 11.56
CA GLU A 296 19.47 26.49 11.77
C GLU A 296 18.72 26.85 10.49
N ASN A 297 19.39 26.80 9.33
CA ASN A 297 18.82 27.27 8.05
C ASN A 297 18.35 26.15 7.11
N SER A 298 18.60 24.88 7.43
CA SER A 298 18.20 23.77 6.57
C SER A 298 16.71 23.43 6.73
N GLU A 299 15.98 23.39 5.61
CA GLU A 299 14.61 22.88 5.57
C GLU A 299 14.52 21.36 5.83
N LYS A 300 15.63 20.64 5.63
CA LYS A 300 15.73 19.18 5.78
C LYS A 300 17.08 18.83 6.44
N PRO A 301 17.16 18.86 7.77
CA PRO A 301 18.42 18.61 8.46
C PRO A 301 18.86 17.15 8.26
N GLU A 302 20.12 16.97 7.87
CA GLU A 302 20.78 15.67 7.72
C GLU A 302 21.57 15.27 8.98
N ALA A 303 21.64 16.11 10.01
CA ALA A 303 22.22 15.79 11.31
C ALA A 303 21.20 15.99 12.44
N CYS A 304 21.40 15.24 13.53
CA CYS A 304 20.58 15.37 14.72
C CYS A 304 21.01 16.57 15.57
N PHE A 305 20.13 17.56 15.74
CA PHE A 305 20.37 18.75 16.57
C PHE A 305 20.70 18.40 18.03
N GLN A 306 20.06 17.37 18.58
CA GLN A 306 20.24 16.96 19.97
C GLN A 306 21.61 16.31 20.21
N CYS A 307 22.07 15.47 19.28
CA CYS A 307 23.43 14.91 19.30
C CYS A 307 24.48 16.00 19.13
N PHE A 308 24.27 16.92 18.19
CA PHE A 308 25.18 18.04 17.94
C PHE A 308 25.38 18.92 19.18
N ALA A 309 24.31 19.19 19.93
CA ALA A 309 24.36 20.04 21.10
C ALA A 309 24.90 19.34 22.37
N ASN A 310 24.98 18.01 22.39
CA ASN A 310 25.43 17.27 23.58
C ASN A 310 26.96 17.18 23.68
N LYS A 311 27.57 18.08 24.47
CA LYS A 311 29.04 18.18 24.66
C LYS A 311 29.68 16.94 25.28
N GLY A 312 28.90 16.02 25.85
CA GLY A 312 29.39 14.77 26.43
C GLY A 312 29.53 13.61 25.45
N LEU A 313 29.09 13.76 24.19
CA LEU A 313 29.23 12.72 23.16
C LEU A 313 30.54 12.88 22.37
N ALA A 314 31.07 11.78 21.86
CA ALA A 314 32.23 11.81 20.98
C ALA A 314 31.91 12.51 19.65
N ASP A 315 32.90 13.17 19.05
CA ASP A 315 32.72 14.01 17.84
C ASP A 315 32.11 13.24 16.66
N HIS A 316 32.46 11.97 16.49
CA HIS A 316 31.88 11.13 15.44
C HIS A 316 30.36 10.94 15.59
N VAL A 317 29.82 11.00 16.81
CA VAL A 317 28.38 10.92 17.08
C VAL A 317 27.72 12.29 16.96
N ARG A 318 28.39 13.34 17.48
CA ARG A 318 27.90 14.73 17.46
C ARG A 318 27.72 15.25 16.04
N PHE A 319 28.65 14.89 15.14
CA PHE A 319 28.68 15.35 13.76
C PHE A 319 28.22 14.28 12.76
N GLN A 320 27.54 13.23 13.23
CA GLN A 320 27.03 12.19 12.37
C GLN A 320 26.01 12.76 11.37
N MET A 321 26.32 12.61 10.09
CA MET A 321 25.41 12.88 8.99
C MET A 321 24.62 11.61 8.66
N TYR A 322 23.33 11.77 8.43
CA TYR A 322 22.41 10.73 8.01
C TYR A 322 22.12 10.85 6.52
N HIS A 323 21.76 9.75 5.88
CA HIS A 323 21.44 9.70 4.46
C HIS A 323 20.27 10.63 4.06
N ASP A 324 19.30 10.84 4.95
CA ASP A 324 18.19 11.77 4.74
C ASP A 324 17.58 12.27 6.06
N ALA A 325 16.74 13.31 5.98
CA ALA A 325 16.00 13.84 7.13
C ALA A 325 15.01 12.84 7.77
N GLY A 326 14.63 11.80 7.03
CA GLY A 326 13.79 10.71 7.54
C GLY A 326 14.54 9.81 8.52
N CYS A 327 15.82 9.58 8.28
CA CYS A 327 16.74 8.87 9.17
C CYS A 327 16.98 9.66 10.46
N VAL A 328 17.19 10.98 10.35
CA VAL A 328 17.31 11.88 11.53
C VAL A 328 16.06 11.80 12.40
N THR A 329 14.88 11.87 11.78
CA THR A 329 13.59 11.74 12.47
C THR A 329 13.46 10.42 13.22
N ARG A 330 13.79 9.30 12.56
CA ARG A 330 13.73 7.98 13.20
C ARG A 330 14.70 7.85 14.36
N HIS A 331 15.90 8.40 14.22
CA HIS A 331 16.89 8.44 15.28
C HIS A 331 16.41 9.26 16.48
N PHE A 332 15.90 10.48 16.26
CA PHE A 332 15.33 11.32 17.30
C PHE A 332 14.19 10.62 18.06
N ASP A 333 13.27 9.98 17.33
CA ASP A 333 12.16 9.22 17.92
C ASP A 333 12.61 8.01 18.75
N ALA A 334 13.73 7.39 18.37
CA ALA A 334 14.22 6.17 19.01
C ALA A 334 15.04 6.46 20.27
N ILE A 335 15.84 7.53 20.26
CA ILE A 335 16.82 7.86 21.29
C ILE A 335 16.29 8.98 22.18
N HIS A 336 16.26 10.21 21.67
CA HIS A 336 16.02 11.40 22.47
C HIS A 336 14.59 11.55 22.97
N LEU A 337 13.62 11.01 22.23
CA LEU A 337 12.22 11.05 22.63
C LEU A 337 11.90 10.12 23.83
N LYS A 338 12.84 9.27 24.23
CA LYS A 338 12.75 8.41 25.42
C LYS A 338 13.58 8.92 26.60
N GLU A 339 14.42 9.94 26.39
CA GLU A 339 15.27 10.51 27.45
C GLU A 339 14.42 11.25 28.49
N LYS A 340 14.74 11.07 29.77
CA LYS A 340 14.15 11.83 30.88
C LYS A 340 15.29 12.48 31.67
N PRO A 341 15.22 13.79 31.99
CA PRO A 341 14.17 14.74 31.62
C PRO A 341 14.19 15.07 30.12
N LEU A 342 13.03 15.41 29.55
CA LEU A 342 12.92 15.88 28.18
C LEU A 342 13.47 17.31 28.09
N LYS A 343 14.73 17.44 27.69
CA LYS A 343 15.42 18.73 27.53
C LYS A 343 15.95 18.84 26.10
N CYS A 344 15.69 19.96 25.45
CA CYS A 344 16.39 20.30 24.21
C CYS A 344 17.80 20.80 24.58
N ASN A 345 18.84 20.08 24.16
CA ASN A 345 20.22 20.49 24.43
C ASN A 345 20.66 21.67 23.56
N TRP A 346 19.98 21.92 22.44
CA TRP A 346 20.28 23.02 21.53
C TRP A 346 19.73 24.36 22.03
N CYS A 347 18.47 24.38 22.45
CA CYS A 347 17.79 25.57 22.96
C CYS A 347 17.88 25.69 24.50
N GLU A 348 18.40 24.66 25.16
CA GLU A 348 18.47 24.53 26.63
C GLU A 348 17.11 24.58 27.34
N VAL A 349 16.00 24.35 26.63
CA VAL A 349 14.63 24.37 27.16
C VAL A 349 14.23 22.99 27.71
N ALA A 350 13.71 22.97 28.94
CA ALA A 350 13.08 21.80 29.53
C ALA A 350 11.59 21.74 29.13
N LEU A 351 11.12 20.55 28.74
CA LEU A 351 9.77 20.34 28.23
C LEU A 351 9.04 19.29 29.07
N LEU A 352 7.80 19.61 29.44
CA LEU A 352 7.02 18.82 30.41
C LEU A 352 6.58 17.46 29.86
N HIS A 353 6.23 17.39 28.57
CA HIS A 353 5.66 16.20 27.95
C HIS A 353 6.24 15.92 26.56
N GLN A 354 6.19 14.66 26.14
CA GLN A 354 6.72 14.18 24.87
C GLN A 354 6.14 14.94 23.66
N MET A 355 4.84 15.25 23.68
CA MET A 355 4.19 16.04 22.63
C MET A 355 4.75 17.46 22.52
N ALA A 356 5.10 18.09 23.65
CA ALA A 356 5.74 19.40 23.64
C ALA A 356 7.15 19.33 23.03
N PHE A 357 7.88 18.24 23.28
CA PHE A 357 9.19 18.03 22.66
C PHE A 357 9.12 17.72 21.16
N GLN A 358 8.13 16.95 20.73
CA GLN A 358 7.88 16.71 19.30
C GLN A 358 7.51 18.00 18.56
N ARG A 359 6.65 18.84 19.14
CA ARG A 359 6.29 20.14 18.55
C ARG A 359 7.49 21.09 18.52
N HIS A 360 8.23 21.20 19.62
CA HIS A 360 9.45 22.00 19.67
C HIS A 360 10.48 21.57 18.61
N ALA A 361 10.73 20.27 18.48
CA ALA A 361 11.64 19.73 17.46
C ALA A 361 11.18 20.04 16.03
N PHE A 362 9.88 20.08 15.77
CA PHE A 362 9.33 20.43 14.46
C PHE A 362 9.39 21.94 14.19
N ASP A 363 8.94 22.76 15.14
CA ASP A 363 8.79 24.21 14.97
C ASP A 363 10.16 24.91 14.92
N VAL A 364 11.11 24.47 15.76
CA VAL A 364 12.42 25.11 15.94
C VAL A 364 13.52 24.42 15.14
N HIS A 365 13.49 23.09 15.04
CA HIS A 365 14.58 22.32 14.40
C HIS A 365 14.15 21.58 13.12
N ARG A 366 12.92 21.77 12.65
CA ARG A 366 12.36 21.15 11.43
C ARG A 366 12.44 19.61 11.42
N VAL A 367 12.54 18.97 12.58
CA VAL A 367 12.52 17.50 12.72
C VAL A 367 11.11 17.04 13.09
N ARG A 368 10.44 16.37 12.15
CA ARG A 368 9.04 15.94 12.31
C ARG A 368 8.94 14.50 12.82
N SER A 369 8.69 14.31 14.12
CA SER A 369 8.42 12.99 14.71
C SER A 369 7.33 12.20 13.97
N ARG A 370 7.54 10.88 13.80
CA ARG A 370 6.57 9.97 13.15
C ARG A 370 5.68 9.24 14.15
N LYS A 371 5.97 9.34 15.44
CA LYS A 371 5.19 8.67 16.50
C LYS A 371 3.92 9.44 16.81
N ARG A 372 2.76 8.86 16.51
CA ARG A 372 1.49 9.27 17.13
C ARG A 372 1.41 8.69 18.53
N CYS A 373 1.14 9.52 19.53
CA CYS A 373 0.78 9.04 20.86
C CYS A 373 -0.65 8.47 20.83
N PRO A 374 -0.93 7.38 21.58
CA PRO A 374 -2.30 7.00 21.89
C PRO A 374 -2.98 8.15 22.66
N ASN A 375 -4.26 8.35 22.35
CA ASN A 375 -5.06 9.42 22.94
C ASN A 375 -5.31 9.08 24.43
N PRO A 376 -4.95 9.94 25.40
CA PRO A 376 -5.13 9.64 26.83
C PRO A 376 -6.60 9.44 27.25
N VAL A 377 -7.56 9.75 26.38
CA VAL A 377 -9.00 9.54 26.61
C VAL A 377 -9.40 8.05 26.50
N GLN A 378 -8.64 7.23 25.76
CA GLN A 378 -8.98 5.80 25.57
C GLN A 378 -8.55 4.87 26.73
N GLU A 379 -7.58 5.29 27.56
CA GLU A 379 -7.13 4.52 28.73
C GLU A 379 -8.05 4.69 29.95
N LEU A 380 -8.83 5.76 30.01
CA LEU A 380 -9.83 5.98 31.08
C LEU A 380 -11.10 5.15 30.84
N GLN A 381 -11.56 5.03 29.59
CA GLN A 381 -12.75 4.26 29.25
C GLN A 381 -12.58 2.75 29.44
N THR A 382 -11.35 2.24 29.31
CA THR A 382 -11.02 0.83 29.57
C THR A 382 -10.86 0.51 31.05
N GLN A 383 -10.66 1.50 31.93
CA GLN A 383 -10.66 1.29 33.39
C GLN A 383 -12.06 1.39 34.02
N GLU A 384 -12.99 2.14 33.43
CA GLU A 384 -14.38 2.23 33.90
C GLU A 384 -15.22 1.00 33.51
N GLN A 385 -14.95 0.37 32.37
CA GLN A 385 -15.64 -0.86 31.95
C GLN A 385 -15.26 -2.12 32.74
N VAL A 386 -14.17 -2.10 33.52
CA VAL A 386 -13.77 -3.22 34.39
C VAL A 386 -14.35 -3.09 35.81
N ARG A 387 -15.01 -1.97 36.15
CA ARG A 387 -15.58 -1.72 37.48
C ARG A 387 -17.09 -1.91 37.60
N HIS A 388 -17.77 -2.26 36.51
CA HIS A 388 -19.22 -2.47 36.48
C HIS A 388 -19.60 -3.88 36.05
N ASP A 389 -19.11 -4.88 36.77
CA ASP A 389 -19.80 -6.19 36.87
C ASP A 389 -20.40 -6.28 38.28
N PRO A 390 -21.74 -6.28 38.45
CA PRO A 390 -22.35 -6.51 39.74
C PRO A 390 -22.35 -8.01 40.06
N LEU A 391 -21.70 -8.35 41.17
CA LEU A 391 -21.98 -9.56 41.95
C LEU A 391 -23.37 -9.45 42.56
N ASP A 392 -24.17 -10.49 42.35
CA ASP A 392 -25.28 -11.04 43.17
C ASP A 392 -26.36 -11.58 42.21
N GLY A 393 -26.80 -12.85 42.22
CA GLY A 393 -26.84 -13.82 43.31
C GLY A 393 -28.29 -14.02 43.74
N SER A 394 -28.99 -15.00 43.14
CA SER A 394 -30.09 -15.83 43.70
C SER A 394 -30.69 -16.72 42.61
#